data_AF-A0A5C4V6X2-F1
#
_entry.id   AF-A0A5C4V6X2-F1
#
_cell.length_a   1.000
_cell.length_b   1.000
_cell.length_c   1.000
_cell.angle_alpha   90.00
_cell.angle_beta   90.00
_cell.angle_gamma   90.00
#
_symmetry.space_group_name_H-M   'P 1'
#
loop_
_entity.id
_entity.type
_entity.pdbx_description
1 polymer ?
#
loop_
_entity_poly.entity_id
_entity_poly.type
_entity_poly.pdbx_seq_one_letter_code
_entity_poly.pdbx_strand_id
1 'polypeptide(L)'
;MIIRPVDLPLVREELARLTSSAVGDWAFGELAKRFVFKDRDLGDAVAKEEADRLRRAELFFASGDMSALAIAASEGLPAFNLLPEDLPSACGFLFLEEPVNIGELSEDGRQQAPIVAVSWGPMHVSGELVTDPSMMPHGALWVSWYLGREEALANAGLHVTPGKNGADLDRWIATFRHAPRLMCIEVSVVPFSPEAITADIGSDGDRPVRLDDSEGAGRWMRILKSAWLLMQQPVATVSDAEYKRHDRRRLERQKIEPSRVRVIMLRRAKTTSEHGDSDREFHHQWIVRGHWRQQWYPSRGVHRPVWIAPHIKGPEGAPMLGGEKVHAWVR
;
A
#
# COMPACT_ATOMS: atom_id res chain seq x y z
N MET A 1 7.68 -14.91 -6.25
CA MET A 1 7.25 -15.72 -5.08
C MET A 1 5.73 -15.61 -4.91
N ILE A 2 5.00 -16.69 -4.65
CA ILE A 2 3.54 -16.65 -4.43
C ILE A 2 3.25 -16.58 -2.91
N ILE A 3 2.64 -15.50 -2.44
CA ILE A 3 2.14 -15.35 -1.06
C ILE A 3 0.63 -15.49 -1.10
N ARG A 4 0.08 -16.40 -0.29
CA ARG A 4 -1.38 -16.57 -0.14
C ARG A 4 -1.86 -15.78 1.09
N PRO A 5 -3.16 -15.44 1.18
CA PRO A 5 -3.69 -14.75 2.36
C PRO A 5 -3.33 -15.42 3.69
N VAL A 6 -3.44 -16.75 3.76
CA VAL A 6 -3.14 -17.55 4.96
C VAL A 6 -1.64 -17.58 5.34
N ASP A 7 -0.76 -17.05 4.47
CA ASP A 7 0.68 -16.96 4.74
C ASP A 7 1.04 -15.61 5.41
N LEU A 8 0.14 -14.61 5.43
CA LEU A 8 0.43 -13.29 5.97
C LEU A 8 0.82 -13.26 7.46
N PRO A 9 0.26 -14.08 8.38
CA PRO A 9 0.74 -14.10 9.76
C PRO A 9 2.21 -14.52 9.86
N LEU A 10 2.64 -15.45 9.01
CA LEU A 10 4.04 -15.87 8.93
C LEU A 10 4.91 -14.75 8.33
N VAL A 11 4.50 -14.15 7.22
CA VAL A 11 5.24 -13.04 6.59
C VAL A 11 5.45 -11.88 7.57
N ARG A 12 4.39 -11.47 8.28
CA ARG A 12 4.44 -10.42 9.31
C ARG A 12 5.41 -10.76 10.43
N GLU A 13 5.42 -12.01 10.89
CA GLU A 13 6.34 -12.46 11.94
C GLU A 13 7.79 -12.57 11.44
N GLU A 14 8.02 -13.03 10.21
CA GLU A 14 9.34 -13.04 9.59
C GLU A 14 9.91 -11.61 9.51
N LEU A 15 9.09 -10.64 9.09
CA LEU A 15 9.45 -9.23 9.08
C LEU A 15 9.75 -8.71 10.49
N ALA A 16 8.84 -8.91 11.45
CA ALA A 16 9.02 -8.43 12.82
C ALA A 16 10.27 -9.02 13.51
N ARG A 17 10.61 -10.29 13.24
CA ARG A 17 11.83 -10.93 13.75
C ARG A 17 13.09 -10.35 13.12
N LEU A 18 13.09 -10.11 11.80
CA LEU A 18 14.23 -9.46 11.15
C LEU A 18 14.41 -8.05 11.71
N THR A 19 13.33 -7.28 11.81
CA THR A 19 13.35 -5.91 12.33
C THR A 19 13.87 -5.87 13.77
N SER A 20 13.48 -6.80 14.64
CA SER A 20 14.02 -6.87 16.03
C SER A 20 15.40 -7.53 16.15
N SER A 21 16.15 -7.70 15.06
CA SER A 21 17.51 -8.27 15.10
C SER A 21 18.55 -7.18 14.89
N ALA A 22 19.81 -7.46 15.22
CA ALA A 22 20.92 -6.51 14.98
C ALA A 22 21.02 -6.04 13.52
N VAL A 23 20.53 -6.84 12.58
CA VAL A 23 20.44 -6.49 11.16
C VAL A 23 19.33 -5.48 10.93
N GLY A 24 18.18 -5.68 11.57
CA GLY A 24 17.06 -4.76 11.55
C GLY A 24 17.43 -3.43 12.18
N ASP A 25 18.09 -3.43 13.34
CA ASP A 25 18.59 -2.23 14.03
C ASP A 25 19.48 -1.39 13.11
N TRP A 26 20.40 -2.05 12.40
CA TRP A 26 21.25 -1.40 11.40
C TRP A 26 20.44 -0.90 10.20
N ALA A 27 19.62 -1.74 9.57
CA ALA A 27 18.90 -1.41 8.34
C ALA A 27 17.86 -0.29 8.56
N PHE A 28 17.05 -0.40 9.62
CA PHE A 28 16.09 0.64 9.99
C PHE A 28 16.79 1.89 10.52
N GLY A 29 17.94 1.77 11.19
CA GLY A 29 18.79 2.91 11.50
C GLY A 29 19.23 3.68 10.25
N GLU A 30 19.69 2.98 9.20
CA GLU A 30 20.09 3.63 7.94
C GLU A 30 18.91 4.23 7.16
N LEU A 31 17.76 3.53 7.09
CA LEU A 31 16.55 4.08 6.47
C LEU A 31 16.06 5.32 7.24
N ALA A 32 15.95 5.25 8.55
CA ALA A 32 15.47 6.34 9.40
C ALA A 32 16.34 7.61 9.26
N LYS A 33 17.66 7.48 9.25
CA LYS A 33 18.60 8.61 9.06
C LYS A 33 18.46 9.25 7.69
N ARG A 34 18.23 8.45 6.65
CA ARG A 34 18.16 8.93 5.27
C ARG A 34 16.89 9.70 4.99
N PHE A 35 15.80 9.37 5.69
CA PHE A 35 14.47 9.86 5.31
C PHE A 35 13.75 10.69 6.39
N VAL A 36 14.05 10.54 7.69
CA VAL A 36 13.15 11.04 8.76
C VAL A 36 13.85 11.67 9.98
N PHE A 37 14.95 11.09 10.50
CA PHE A 37 15.54 11.47 11.80
C PHE A 37 16.96 12.06 11.68
N LYS A 38 17.30 12.99 12.59
CA LYS A 38 18.63 13.63 12.64
C LYS A 38 19.70 12.76 13.33
N ASP A 39 19.32 11.97 14.32
CA ASP A 39 20.25 11.22 15.18
C ASP A 39 20.50 9.78 14.71
N ARG A 40 21.74 9.31 14.82
CA ARG A 40 22.17 7.96 14.42
C ARG A 40 21.94 6.88 15.49
N ASP A 41 21.76 7.28 16.75
CA ASP A 41 21.68 6.34 17.88
C ASP A 41 20.25 5.81 18.14
N LEU A 42 19.28 6.23 17.32
CA LEU A 42 17.87 5.83 17.43
C LEU A 42 17.53 4.50 16.73
N GLY A 43 18.50 3.86 16.06
CA GLY A 43 18.24 2.68 15.22
C GLY A 43 17.50 1.54 15.91
N ASP A 44 17.94 1.15 17.12
CA ASP A 44 17.28 0.12 17.94
C ASP A 44 15.86 0.53 18.33
N ALA A 45 15.66 1.78 18.77
CA ALA A 45 14.34 2.28 19.15
C ALA A 45 13.36 2.27 17.97
N VAL A 46 13.80 2.74 16.80
CA VAL A 46 13.00 2.75 15.56
C VAL A 46 12.69 1.33 15.09
N ALA A 47 13.69 0.44 15.07
CA ALA A 47 13.50 -0.95 14.65
C ALA A 47 12.54 -1.69 15.59
N LYS A 48 12.65 -1.46 16.90
CA LYS A 48 11.73 -2.00 17.89
C LYS A 48 10.31 -1.49 17.68
N GLU A 49 10.14 -0.18 17.48
CA GLU A 49 8.83 0.41 17.20
C GLU A 49 8.19 -0.19 15.95
N GLU A 50 8.97 -0.34 14.87
CA GLU A 50 8.51 -0.99 13.65
C GLU A 50 8.08 -2.43 13.89
N ALA A 51 8.89 -3.21 14.61
CA ALA A 51 8.58 -4.60 14.89
C ALA A 51 7.30 -4.74 15.73
N ASP A 52 7.10 -3.85 16.70
CA ASP A 52 5.89 -3.82 17.52
C ASP A 52 4.66 -3.36 16.72
N ARG A 53 4.83 -2.42 15.79
CA ARG A 53 3.80 -2.00 14.84
C ARG A 53 3.41 -3.16 13.92
N LEU A 54 4.38 -3.87 13.36
CA LEU A 54 4.16 -5.09 12.58
C LEU A 54 3.39 -6.14 13.38
N ARG A 55 3.77 -6.43 14.64
CA ARG A 55 3.05 -7.44 15.46
C ARG A 55 1.59 -7.04 15.76
N ARG A 56 1.31 -5.74 15.91
CA ARG A 56 -0.05 -5.21 16.14
C ARG A 56 -0.86 -5.05 14.86
N ALA A 57 -0.23 -5.09 13.68
CA ALA A 57 -0.89 -4.82 12.42
C ALA A 57 -2.00 -5.82 12.11
N GLU A 58 -3.18 -5.28 11.81
CA GLU A 58 -4.26 -6.06 11.20
C GLU A 58 -3.88 -6.43 9.76
N LEU A 59 -4.20 -7.66 9.36
CA LEU A 59 -3.72 -8.23 8.10
C LEU A 59 -4.75 -8.07 6.99
N PHE A 60 -4.31 -7.57 5.84
CA PHE A 60 -5.10 -7.41 4.63
C PHE A 60 -4.40 -8.01 3.43
N PHE A 61 -5.17 -8.66 2.57
CA PHE A 61 -4.73 -9.16 1.28
C PHE A 61 -5.66 -8.60 0.21
N ALA A 62 -5.15 -7.74 -0.67
CA ALA A 62 -5.91 -7.26 -1.82
C ALA A 62 -5.67 -8.19 -3.01
N SER A 63 -6.76 -8.69 -3.62
CA SER A 63 -6.68 -9.50 -4.83
C SER A 63 -6.07 -8.73 -6.00
N GLY A 64 -5.68 -9.42 -7.07
CA GLY A 64 -5.09 -8.81 -8.26
C GLY A 64 -5.98 -7.71 -8.84
N ASP A 65 -7.27 -8.02 -9.07
CA ASP A 65 -8.26 -7.04 -9.56
C ASP A 65 -8.43 -5.82 -8.64
N MET A 66 -8.37 -6.03 -7.32
CA MET A 66 -8.51 -4.95 -6.34
C MET A 66 -7.28 -4.06 -6.32
N SER A 67 -6.10 -4.67 -6.39
CA SER A 67 -4.81 -3.99 -6.46
C SER A 67 -4.68 -3.19 -7.75
N ALA A 68 -5.04 -3.79 -8.89
CA ALA A 68 -5.09 -3.12 -10.19
C ALA A 68 -6.08 -1.95 -10.21
N LEU A 69 -7.27 -2.11 -9.60
CA LEU A 69 -8.22 -1.00 -9.45
C LEU A 69 -7.63 0.13 -8.61
N ALA A 70 -6.96 -0.17 -7.48
CA ALA A 70 -6.36 0.86 -6.64
C ALA A 70 -5.29 1.66 -7.40
N ILE A 71 -4.46 0.98 -8.19
CA ILE A 71 -3.45 1.61 -9.07
C ILE A 71 -4.13 2.51 -10.10
N ALA A 72 -5.09 1.99 -10.87
CA ALA A 72 -5.78 2.74 -11.92
C ALA A 72 -6.58 3.92 -11.37
N ALA A 73 -7.31 3.71 -10.26
CA ALA A 73 -8.09 4.77 -9.62
C ALA A 73 -7.19 5.86 -9.02
N SER A 74 -5.94 5.55 -8.64
CA SER A 74 -5.03 6.55 -8.06
C SER A 74 -4.75 7.72 -9.01
N GLU A 75 -4.78 7.51 -10.33
CA GLU A 75 -4.46 8.54 -11.32
C GLU A 75 -5.43 9.73 -11.27
N GLY A 76 -6.70 9.48 -10.96
CA GLY A 76 -7.73 10.50 -10.85
C GLY A 76 -8.09 10.87 -9.41
N LEU A 77 -7.36 10.38 -8.41
CA LEU A 77 -7.68 10.64 -7.00
C LEU A 77 -7.42 12.11 -6.68
N PRO A 78 -8.45 12.91 -6.36
CA PRO A 78 -8.24 14.31 -5.98
C PRO A 78 -7.55 14.41 -4.63
N ALA A 79 -6.83 15.51 -4.42
CA ALA A 79 -6.25 15.86 -3.15
C ALA A 79 -7.35 15.94 -2.06
N PHE A 80 -7.10 15.34 -0.90
CA PHE A 80 -8.01 15.34 0.24
C PHE A 80 -7.23 15.22 1.55
N ASN A 81 -7.78 15.78 2.61
CA ASN A 81 -7.23 15.64 3.96
C ASN A 81 -7.41 14.18 4.41
N LEU A 82 -6.29 13.49 4.63
CA LEU A 82 -6.30 12.13 5.18
C LEU A 82 -6.67 12.21 6.67
N LEU A 83 -7.71 11.48 7.06
CA LEU A 83 -8.17 11.37 8.43
C LEU A 83 -7.96 9.93 8.94
N PRO A 84 -7.86 9.72 10.26
CA PRO A 84 -7.76 8.38 10.82
C PRO A 84 -8.86 7.41 10.36
N GLU A 85 -10.09 7.92 10.16
CA GLU A 85 -11.21 7.10 9.66
C GLU A 85 -11.07 6.66 8.19
N ASP A 86 -10.14 7.23 7.43
CA ASP A 86 -9.87 6.80 6.06
C ASP A 86 -8.99 5.56 6.00
N LEU A 87 -8.45 5.13 7.14
CA LEU A 87 -7.65 3.93 7.24
C LEU A 87 -8.58 2.75 7.55
N PRO A 88 -8.42 1.59 6.88
CA PRO A 88 -9.25 0.42 7.16
C PRO A 88 -8.94 -0.22 8.54
N SER A 89 -7.86 0.22 9.18
CA SER A 89 -7.48 -0.04 10.58
C SER A 89 -6.46 1.00 11.06
N ALA A 90 -6.36 1.24 12.36
CA ALA A 90 -5.36 2.17 12.92
C ALA A 90 -3.91 1.70 12.71
N CYS A 91 -3.68 0.39 12.71
CA CYS A 91 -2.39 -0.24 12.43
C CYS A 91 -2.63 -1.43 11.50
N GLY A 92 -1.96 -1.50 10.36
CA GLY A 92 -2.26 -2.51 9.34
C GLY A 92 -1.08 -2.92 8.48
N PHE A 93 -1.22 -4.09 7.87
CA PHE A 93 -0.28 -4.65 6.90
C PHE A 93 -1.09 -5.16 5.70
N LEU A 94 -0.87 -4.56 4.55
CA LEU A 94 -1.55 -4.88 3.29
C LEU A 94 -0.56 -5.53 2.33
N PHE A 95 -0.91 -6.72 1.85
CA PHE A 95 -0.28 -7.35 0.69
C PHE A 95 -1.10 -7.09 -0.57
N LEU A 96 -0.43 -6.70 -1.65
CA LEU A 96 -1.00 -6.43 -2.96
C LEU A 96 -0.63 -7.59 -3.90
N GLU A 97 -1.64 -8.33 -4.39
CA GLU A 97 -1.40 -9.43 -5.33
C GLU A 97 -0.93 -8.91 -6.69
N GLU A 98 -1.44 -7.77 -7.15
CA GLU A 98 -0.85 -7.03 -8.29
C GLU A 98 0.17 -6.01 -7.74
N PRO A 99 1.46 -6.12 -8.11
CA PRO A 99 2.48 -5.20 -7.62
C PRO A 99 2.30 -3.77 -8.13
N VAL A 100 2.68 -2.81 -7.30
CA VAL A 100 2.75 -1.40 -7.69
C VAL A 100 4.08 -1.13 -8.36
N ASN A 101 4.04 -0.95 -9.69
CA ASN A 101 5.18 -0.53 -10.49
C ASN A 101 5.10 1.00 -10.71
N ILE A 102 6.11 1.75 -10.29
CA ILE A 102 6.23 3.16 -10.63
C ILE A 102 7.13 3.30 -11.87
N GLY A 103 6.54 3.35 -13.07
CA GLY A 103 7.20 3.95 -14.23
C GLY A 103 8.35 3.17 -14.87
N GLU A 104 8.84 3.72 -15.99
CA GLU A 104 9.85 3.12 -16.86
C GLU A 104 11.23 3.00 -16.19
N LEU A 105 12.10 2.20 -16.83
CA LEU A 105 13.51 2.05 -16.47
C LEU A 105 14.10 3.41 -16.07
N SER A 106 14.79 3.49 -14.94
CA SER A 106 15.64 4.66 -14.66
C SER A 106 16.65 4.83 -15.80
N GLU A 107 17.18 6.03 -16.00
CA GLU A 107 18.15 6.33 -17.08
C GLU A 107 19.37 5.37 -17.10
N ASP A 108 19.65 4.71 -15.97
CA ASP A 108 20.69 3.69 -15.80
C ASP A 108 20.24 2.25 -16.14
N GLY A 109 19.02 2.07 -16.68
CA GLY A 109 18.46 0.78 -17.07
C GLY A 109 17.98 -0.10 -15.91
N ARG A 110 17.86 0.43 -14.68
CA ARG A 110 17.32 -0.33 -13.55
C ARG A 110 15.80 -0.28 -13.54
N GLN A 111 15.18 -1.44 -13.30
CA GLN A 111 13.74 -1.53 -13.13
C GLN A 111 13.36 -0.97 -11.75
N GLN A 112 12.44 0.00 -11.69
CA GLN A 112 11.92 0.44 -10.40
C GLN A 112 11.26 -0.74 -9.68
N ALA A 113 11.56 -0.86 -8.39
CA ALA A 113 11.22 -2.03 -7.60
C ALA A 113 9.70 -2.18 -7.43
N PRO A 114 9.12 -3.35 -7.70
CA PRO A 114 7.69 -3.56 -7.50
C PRO A 114 7.37 -3.58 -6.00
N ILE A 115 6.60 -2.61 -5.52
CA ILE A 115 6.06 -2.66 -4.15
C ILE A 115 4.94 -3.69 -4.12
N VAL A 116 5.04 -4.66 -3.22
CA VAL A 116 4.06 -5.76 -3.08
C VAL A 116 3.39 -5.76 -1.71
N ALA A 117 3.91 -5.03 -0.74
CA ALA A 117 3.24 -4.85 0.54
C ALA A 117 3.58 -3.51 1.18
N VAL A 118 2.75 -3.13 2.12
CA VAL A 118 2.89 -1.91 2.91
C VAL A 118 2.35 -2.12 4.31
N SER A 119 2.99 -1.52 5.29
CA SER A 119 2.49 -1.48 6.66
C SER A 119 2.32 -0.04 7.10
N TRP A 120 1.26 0.27 7.81
CA TRP A 120 1.01 1.60 8.39
C TRP A 120 0.61 1.50 9.87
N GLY A 121 0.86 2.56 10.60
CA GLY A 121 0.44 2.70 11.99
C GLY A 121 0.77 4.09 12.53
N PRO A 122 0.31 4.41 13.74
CA PRO A 122 0.67 5.68 14.38
C PRO A 122 2.19 5.76 14.52
N MET A 123 2.76 6.89 14.13
CA MET A 123 4.15 7.21 14.44
C MET A 123 4.24 7.71 15.88
N HIS A 124 5.10 7.09 16.68
CA HIS A 124 5.53 7.67 17.94
C HIS A 124 6.86 8.39 17.69
N VAL A 125 6.97 9.65 18.16
CA VAL A 125 8.20 10.42 17.97
C VAL A 125 9.25 9.89 18.95
N SER A 126 10.11 8.99 18.47
CA SER A 126 11.33 8.57 19.16
C SER A 126 12.52 9.36 18.58
N GLY A 127 12.73 10.58 19.08
CA GLY A 127 13.91 11.42 18.72
C GLY A 127 13.61 12.67 17.89
N GLU A 128 14.67 13.40 17.53
CA GLU A 128 14.55 14.67 16.78
C GLU A 128 14.40 14.39 15.27
N LEU A 129 13.25 14.80 14.71
CA LEU A 129 12.95 14.70 13.28
C LEU A 129 13.76 15.73 12.48
N VAL A 130 14.01 15.42 11.21
CA VAL A 130 14.58 16.40 10.26
C VAL A 130 13.62 17.56 10.04
N THR A 131 12.31 17.27 10.02
CA THR A 131 11.24 18.25 9.83
C THR A 131 10.76 18.89 11.13
N ASP A 132 10.21 20.11 11.02
CA ASP A 132 9.60 20.82 12.14
C ASP A 132 8.42 20.02 12.72
N PRO A 133 8.45 19.64 14.02
CA PRO A 133 7.34 18.95 14.68
C PRO A 133 6.00 19.68 14.60
N SER A 134 5.99 21.02 14.41
CA SER A 134 4.75 21.78 14.21
C SER A 134 3.99 21.40 12.94
N MET A 135 4.64 20.69 12.00
CA MET A 135 4.02 20.17 10.77
C MET A 135 3.13 18.93 11.01
N MET A 136 3.19 18.35 12.21
CA MET A 136 2.41 17.17 12.62
C MET A 136 1.54 17.47 13.86
N PRO A 137 0.72 18.55 13.88
CA PRO A 137 -0.03 18.95 15.06
C PRO A 137 -1.11 17.93 15.47
N HIS A 138 -1.48 17.05 14.54
CA HIS A 138 -2.47 15.99 14.73
C HIS A 138 -1.86 14.58 14.68
N GLY A 139 -0.52 14.50 14.77
CA GLY A 139 0.23 13.26 14.62
C GLY A 139 0.50 12.89 13.17
N ALA A 140 1.12 11.72 12.97
CA ALA A 140 1.49 11.20 11.67
C ALA A 140 1.37 9.68 11.63
N LEU A 141 1.33 9.13 10.42
CA LEU A 141 1.51 7.72 10.16
C LEU A 141 2.96 7.43 9.84
N TRP A 142 3.47 6.35 10.43
CA TRP A 142 4.64 5.66 9.92
C TRP A 142 4.19 4.67 8.86
N VAL A 143 4.79 4.73 7.67
CA VAL A 143 4.49 3.81 6.56
C VAL A 143 5.77 3.15 6.10
N SER A 144 5.82 1.81 6.12
CA SER A 144 6.95 1.03 5.61
C SER A 144 6.56 0.32 4.32
N TRP A 145 7.41 0.41 3.32
CA TRP A 145 7.19 -0.15 1.98
C TRP A 145 8.03 -1.40 1.77
N TYR A 146 7.39 -2.45 1.27
CA TYR A 146 8.04 -3.74 1.09
C TYR A 146 7.97 -4.25 -0.33
N LEU A 147 9.03 -4.95 -0.70
CA LEU A 147 9.13 -5.65 -1.97
C LEU A 147 9.68 -7.07 -1.74
N GLY A 148 9.59 -7.92 -2.76
CA GLY A 148 10.07 -9.30 -2.67
C GLY A 148 11.58 -9.38 -2.42
N ARG A 149 12.03 -10.32 -1.59
CA ARG A 149 13.44 -10.43 -1.23
C ARG A 149 14.38 -10.49 -2.44
N GLU A 150 14.01 -11.19 -3.51
CA GLU A 150 14.84 -11.34 -4.70
C GLU A 150 15.03 -9.99 -5.41
N GLU A 151 13.96 -9.22 -5.54
CA GLU A 151 13.97 -7.89 -6.12
C GLU A 151 14.74 -6.90 -5.22
N ALA A 152 14.71 -7.06 -3.89
CA ALA A 152 15.46 -6.18 -2.97
C ALA A 152 16.95 -6.40 -3.14
N LEU A 153 17.36 -7.67 -3.21
CA LEU A 153 18.74 -8.05 -3.47
C LEU A 153 19.21 -7.51 -4.83
N ALA A 154 18.37 -7.59 -5.86
CA ALA A 154 18.69 -7.04 -7.18
C ALA A 154 18.87 -5.50 -7.15
N ASN A 155 17.96 -4.78 -6.50
CA ASN A 155 17.99 -3.31 -6.45
C ASN A 155 19.11 -2.72 -5.61
N ALA A 156 19.63 -3.45 -4.63
CA ALA A 156 20.81 -3.04 -3.87
C ALA A 156 22.11 -2.98 -4.72
N GLY A 157 22.03 -3.16 -6.04
CA GLY A 157 23.19 -3.19 -6.94
C GLY A 157 24.01 -4.47 -6.80
N LEU A 158 23.46 -5.49 -6.15
CA LEU A 158 24.12 -6.77 -5.94
C LEU A 158 23.81 -7.71 -7.10
N HIS A 159 24.41 -7.39 -8.24
CA HIS A 159 25.01 -8.49 -8.99
C HIS A 159 26.05 -9.09 -8.06
N VAL A 160 25.74 -10.22 -7.41
CA VAL A 160 26.73 -10.97 -6.63
C VAL A 160 27.85 -11.35 -7.60
N THR A 161 28.87 -10.51 -7.68
CA THR A 161 30.13 -10.82 -8.34
C THR A 161 31.03 -11.27 -7.21
N PRO A 162 31.40 -12.57 -7.14
CA PRO A 162 32.26 -13.07 -6.08
C PRO A 162 33.54 -12.21 -6.00
N GLY A 163 33.82 -11.64 -4.82
CA GLY A 163 35.14 -11.10 -4.48
C GLY A 163 35.37 -9.58 -4.58
N LYS A 164 34.35 -8.72 -4.82
CA LYS A 164 34.58 -7.26 -4.91
C LYS A 164 34.39 -6.44 -3.63
N ASN A 165 33.51 -6.83 -2.71
CA ASN A 165 33.29 -6.07 -1.47
C ASN A 165 33.58 -6.99 -0.27
N GLY A 166 34.72 -6.80 0.39
CA GLY A 166 35.15 -7.64 1.51
C GLY A 166 34.30 -7.46 2.77
N ALA A 167 34.19 -8.53 3.57
CA ALA A 167 33.64 -8.63 4.94
C ALA A 167 32.19 -8.13 5.19
N ASP A 168 31.83 -6.92 4.77
CA ASP A 168 30.50 -6.35 4.96
C ASP A 168 29.48 -6.97 4.01
N LEU A 169 29.85 -7.22 2.74
CA LEU A 169 29.00 -7.94 1.80
C LEU A 169 28.81 -9.41 2.21
N ASP A 170 29.81 -10.07 2.78
CA ASP A 170 29.68 -11.45 3.26
C ASP A 170 28.78 -11.53 4.49
N ARG A 171 28.90 -10.56 5.41
CA ARG A 171 27.99 -10.41 6.55
C ARG A 171 26.56 -10.10 6.09
N TRP A 172 26.42 -9.27 5.06
CA TRP A 172 25.15 -8.90 4.44
C TRP A 172 24.53 -10.08 3.67
N ILE A 173 25.27 -10.80 2.82
CA ILE A 173 24.80 -12.02 2.13
C ILE A 173 24.44 -13.14 3.12
N ALA A 174 25.26 -13.36 4.15
CA ALA A 174 24.99 -14.37 5.19
C ALA A 174 23.70 -14.06 5.97
N THR A 175 23.46 -12.78 6.25
CA THR A 175 22.23 -12.26 6.84
C THR A 175 21.01 -12.52 5.95
N PHE A 176 21.15 -12.30 4.64
CA PHE A 176 20.01 -12.36 3.72
C PHE A 176 19.71 -13.75 3.14
N ARG A 177 20.59 -14.75 3.33
CA ARG A 177 20.29 -16.16 3.04
C ARG A 177 19.07 -16.69 3.81
N HIS A 178 18.81 -16.09 4.98
CA HIS A 178 17.66 -16.37 5.83
C HIS A 178 16.68 -15.19 5.90
N ALA A 179 16.80 -14.21 4.99
CA ALA A 179 15.94 -13.04 5.02
C ALA A 179 14.47 -13.43 4.84
N PRO A 180 13.56 -12.66 5.47
CA PRO A 180 12.12 -12.76 5.26
C PRO A 180 11.78 -12.73 3.77
N ARG A 181 10.60 -13.25 3.47
CA ARG A 181 10.04 -13.25 2.10
C ARG A 181 9.97 -11.85 1.48
N LEU A 182 9.75 -10.85 2.31
CA LEU A 182 9.66 -9.45 1.92
C LEU A 182 10.75 -8.64 2.65
N MET A 183 11.19 -7.55 2.05
CA MET A 183 12.18 -6.64 2.62
C MET A 183 11.63 -5.22 2.64
N CYS A 184 11.82 -4.51 3.75
CA CYS A 184 11.54 -3.08 3.82
C CYS A 184 12.61 -2.34 3.03
N ILE A 185 12.20 -1.44 2.13
CA ILE A 185 13.15 -0.64 1.34
C ILE A 185 13.02 0.86 1.57
N GLU A 186 11.88 1.28 2.09
CA GLU A 186 11.58 2.69 2.26
C GLU A 186 10.61 2.86 3.43
N VAL A 187 10.77 3.99 4.10
CA VAL A 187 9.91 4.44 5.17
C VAL A 187 9.48 5.85 4.85
N SER A 188 8.19 6.11 5.02
CA SER A 188 7.55 7.40 4.83
C SER A 188 6.92 7.84 6.15
N VAL A 189 6.94 9.14 6.42
CA VAL A 189 6.17 9.75 7.51
C VAL A 189 5.12 10.66 6.92
N VAL A 190 3.87 10.36 7.27
CA VAL A 190 2.70 10.95 6.64
C VAL A 190 1.91 11.73 7.68
N PRO A 191 2.07 13.06 7.78
CA PRO A 191 1.31 13.88 8.70
C PRO A 191 -0.18 13.80 8.41
N PHE A 192 -0.98 13.78 9.48
CA PHE A 192 -2.37 14.20 9.39
C PHE A 192 -2.38 15.73 9.21
N SER A 193 -2.58 16.18 7.97
CA SER A 193 -2.55 17.60 7.62
C SER A 193 -3.95 18.20 7.64
N PRO A 194 -4.17 19.39 8.23
CA PRO A 194 -5.46 20.07 8.15
C PRO A 194 -5.79 20.53 6.72
N GLU A 195 -4.78 20.72 5.88
CA GLU A 195 -4.94 21.06 4.48
C GLU A 195 -5.21 19.78 3.66
N ALA A 196 -5.79 19.90 2.46
CA ALA A 196 -5.99 18.76 1.55
C ALA A 196 -4.68 18.22 0.95
N ILE A 197 -3.57 18.40 1.67
CA ILE A 197 -2.21 18.12 1.27
C ILE A 197 -1.72 17.13 2.29
N THR A 198 -1.75 15.86 1.91
CA THR A 198 -0.88 14.93 2.59
C THR A 198 0.50 15.13 2.01
N ALA A 199 1.47 15.05 2.88
CA ALA A 199 2.84 15.08 2.47
C ALA A 199 3.54 13.79 2.87
N ASP A 200 4.62 13.49 2.17
CA ASP A 200 5.63 12.58 2.68
C ASP A 200 6.83 13.41 3.16
N ILE A 201 7.40 13.01 4.29
CA ILE A 201 8.65 13.55 4.78
C ILE A 201 9.75 12.63 4.25
N GLY A 202 10.30 13.01 3.10
CA GLY A 202 11.44 12.35 2.45
C GLY A 202 12.79 13.00 2.76
N SER A 203 13.85 12.48 2.14
CA SER A 203 15.26 12.79 2.43
C SER A 203 15.72 14.23 2.20
N ASP A 204 14.98 15.03 1.44
CA ASP A 204 15.48 16.31 0.89
C ASP A 204 15.28 17.55 1.77
N GLY A 205 14.78 17.37 3.00
CA GLY A 205 14.79 18.42 4.03
C GLY A 205 13.74 19.54 3.85
N ASP A 206 13.26 20.04 4.98
CA ASP A 206 12.39 21.20 5.24
C ASP A 206 11.07 21.37 4.46
N ARG A 207 10.84 20.66 3.35
CA ARG A 207 9.62 20.77 2.56
C ARG A 207 8.91 19.43 2.46
N PRO A 208 7.67 19.35 2.94
CA PRO A 208 6.85 18.17 2.74
C PRO A 208 6.67 17.90 1.23
N VAL A 209 7.01 16.70 0.75
CA VAL A 209 6.74 16.29 -0.64
C VAL A 209 5.24 16.14 -0.76
N ARG A 210 4.59 16.92 -1.61
CA ARG A 210 3.13 16.88 -1.68
C ARG A 210 2.71 15.66 -2.48
N LEU A 211 1.69 14.95 -2.02
CA LEU A 211 1.23 13.71 -2.68
C LEU A 211 0.62 13.90 -4.08
N ASP A 212 0.40 15.14 -4.52
CA ASP A 212 0.05 15.47 -5.90
C ASP A 212 1.26 15.41 -6.85
N ASP A 213 2.49 15.31 -6.31
CA ASP A 213 3.70 15.06 -7.09
C ASP A 213 3.68 13.62 -7.66
N SER A 214 3.85 13.51 -8.98
CA SER A 214 3.64 12.25 -9.73
C SER A 214 4.77 11.22 -9.61
N GLU A 215 5.76 11.47 -8.77
CA GLU A 215 7.03 10.71 -8.73
C GLU A 215 7.30 10.10 -7.35
N GLY A 216 8.09 9.02 -7.32
CA GLY A 216 8.58 8.37 -6.11
C GLY A 216 7.49 7.99 -5.09
N ALA A 217 7.78 8.24 -3.81
CA ALA A 217 6.92 7.92 -2.68
C ALA A 217 5.52 8.59 -2.73
N GLY A 218 5.43 9.77 -3.35
CA GLY A 218 4.17 10.48 -3.57
C GLY A 218 3.16 9.63 -4.34
N ARG A 219 3.64 8.96 -5.41
CA ARG A 219 2.83 8.05 -6.22
C ARG A 219 2.39 6.81 -5.44
N TRP A 220 3.30 6.16 -4.70
CA TRP A 220 2.94 5.01 -3.87
C TRP A 220 1.88 5.35 -2.84
N MET A 221 2.01 6.50 -2.17
CA MET A 221 1.04 6.94 -1.19
C MET A 221 -0.32 7.27 -1.81
N ARG A 222 -0.37 7.86 -3.01
CA ARG A 222 -1.63 8.07 -3.74
C ARG A 222 -2.34 6.75 -4.05
N ILE A 223 -1.59 5.72 -4.42
CA ILE A 223 -2.11 4.36 -4.63
C ILE A 223 -2.59 3.74 -3.31
N LEU A 224 -1.84 3.91 -2.22
CA LEU A 224 -2.22 3.40 -0.91
C LEU A 224 -3.52 4.05 -0.39
N LYS A 225 -3.65 5.37 -0.53
CA LYS A 225 -4.89 6.10 -0.20
C LYS A 225 -6.07 5.63 -1.05
N SER A 226 -5.85 5.43 -2.34
CA SER A 226 -6.85 4.85 -3.25
C SER A 226 -7.30 3.48 -2.73
N ALA A 227 -6.36 2.59 -2.38
CA ALA A 227 -6.66 1.28 -1.82
C ALA A 227 -7.48 1.39 -0.52
N TRP A 228 -7.03 2.20 0.45
CA TRP A 228 -7.72 2.40 1.72
C TRP A 228 -9.17 2.90 1.55
N LEU A 229 -9.39 3.88 0.68
CA LEU A 229 -10.73 4.39 0.39
C LEU A 229 -11.61 3.34 -0.30
N LEU A 230 -11.08 2.62 -1.29
CA LEU A 230 -11.84 1.59 -2.02
C LEU A 230 -12.20 0.40 -1.15
N MET A 231 -11.29 -0.03 -0.25
CA MET A 231 -11.50 -1.12 0.72
C MET A 231 -12.69 -0.88 1.65
N GLN A 232 -13.08 0.38 1.83
CA GLN A 232 -14.16 0.81 2.71
C GLN A 232 -15.45 1.19 1.96
N GLN A 233 -15.47 1.00 0.64
CA GLN A 233 -16.60 1.33 -0.20
C GLN A 233 -17.28 0.06 -0.76
N PRO A 234 -18.55 0.15 -1.20
CA PRO A 234 -19.30 -1.01 -1.71
C PRO A 234 -18.72 -1.69 -2.95
N VAL A 235 -17.69 -1.09 -3.58
CA VAL A 235 -16.92 -1.68 -4.68
C VAL A 235 -16.03 -2.84 -4.20
N ALA A 236 -15.69 -2.91 -2.92
CA ALA A 236 -14.95 -4.02 -2.33
C ALA A 236 -15.87 -5.03 -1.64
N THR A 237 -15.53 -6.31 -1.76
CA THR A 237 -16.03 -7.38 -0.90
C THR A 237 -14.93 -7.74 0.08
N VAL A 238 -15.28 -7.80 1.38
CA VAL A 238 -14.34 -8.17 2.44
C VAL A 238 -14.76 -9.50 3.03
N SER A 239 -13.85 -10.46 3.06
CA SER A 239 -14.04 -11.76 3.70
C SER A 239 -12.82 -12.13 4.53
N ASP A 240 -12.94 -13.14 5.39
CA ASP A 240 -11.81 -13.67 6.14
C ASP A 240 -11.19 -14.86 5.40
N ALA A 241 -9.86 -14.92 5.38
CA ALA A 241 -9.15 -16.07 4.84
C ALA A 241 -9.43 -17.34 5.65
N GLU A 242 -9.75 -18.44 4.96
CA GLU A 242 -10.02 -19.72 5.60
C GLU A 242 -8.72 -20.54 5.77
N TYR A 243 -8.37 -20.82 7.03
CA TYR A 243 -7.23 -21.68 7.36
C TYR A 243 -7.60 -23.16 7.32
N LYS A 244 -7.08 -23.90 6.33
CA LYS A 244 -7.16 -25.36 6.30
C LYS A 244 -6.28 -25.99 7.38
N ARG A 245 -6.56 -27.24 7.75
CA ARG A 245 -5.79 -27.98 8.78
C ARG A 245 -4.27 -27.97 8.54
N HIS A 246 -3.84 -28.09 7.28
CA HIS A 246 -2.41 -28.10 6.95
C HIS A 246 -1.77 -26.71 7.09
N ASP A 247 -2.52 -25.63 6.86
CA ASP A 247 -2.03 -24.26 7.08
C ASP A 247 -1.84 -23.98 8.57
N ARG A 248 -2.83 -24.36 9.42
CA ARG A 248 -2.72 -24.22 10.88
C ARG A 248 -1.51 -24.97 11.43
N ARG A 249 -1.35 -26.24 11.05
CA ARG A 249 -0.18 -27.05 11.43
C ARG A 249 1.15 -26.45 10.98
N ARG A 250 1.18 -25.77 9.81
CA ARG A 250 2.39 -25.10 9.33
C ARG A 250 2.75 -23.91 10.23
N LEU A 251 1.77 -23.10 10.61
CA LEU A 251 1.95 -21.96 11.52
C LEU A 251 2.33 -22.41 12.94
N GLU A 252 1.66 -23.45 13.47
CA GLU A 252 1.97 -24.05 14.78
C GLU A 252 3.43 -24.52 14.89
N ARG A 253 3.98 -25.16 13.86
CA ARG A 253 5.40 -25.58 13.82
C ARG A 253 6.37 -24.40 13.91
N GLN A 254 5.94 -23.22 13.46
CA GLN A 254 6.70 -21.97 13.54
C GLN A 254 6.39 -21.18 14.82
N LYS A 255 5.53 -21.73 15.71
CA LYS A 255 5.01 -21.07 16.92
C LYS A 255 4.27 -19.77 16.61
N ILE A 256 3.50 -19.77 15.52
CA ILE A 256 2.72 -18.62 15.07
C ILE A 256 1.24 -18.97 15.20
N GLU A 257 0.49 -18.11 15.90
CA GLU A 257 -0.96 -18.25 16.00
C GLU A 257 -1.64 -17.77 14.71
N PRO A 258 -2.62 -18.52 14.16
CA PRO A 258 -3.40 -18.08 13.02
C PRO A 258 -4.13 -16.77 13.33
N SER A 259 -3.69 -15.67 12.73
CA SER A 259 -4.34 -14.37 12.86
C SER A 259 -5.44 -14.19 11.81
N ARG A 260 -6.47 -13.39 12.11
CA ARG A 260 -7.47 -13.02 11.11
C ARG A 260 -6.80 -12.26 9.94
N VAL A 261 -7.09 -12.69 8.71
CA VAL A 261 -6.62 -12.02 7.48
C VAL A 261 -7.84 -11.63 6.67
N ARG A 262 -8.01 -10.32 6.43
CA ARG A 262 -9.09 -9.79 5.59
C ARG A 262 -8.67 -9.86 4.12
N VAL A 263 -9.38 -10.66 3.34
CA VAL A 263 -9.23 -10.73 1.89
C VAL A 263 -10.17 -9.70 1.26
N ILE A 264 -9.59 -8.77 0.52
CA ILE A 264 -10.29 -7.69 -0.18
C ILE A 264 -10.35 -8.06 -1.66
N MET A 265 -11.56 -8.28 -2.15
CA MET A 265 -11.82 -8.60 -3.54
C MET A 265 -12.64 -7.50 -4.20
N LEU A 266 -12.42 -7.28 -5.50
CA LEU A 266 -13.32 -6.44 -6.28
C LEU A 266 -14.71 -7.07 -6.33
N ARG A 267 -15.73 -6.33 -5.91
CA ARG A 267 -17.12 -6.76 -6.02
C ARG A 267 -17.51 -6.84 -7.49
N ARG A 268 -18.11 -7.95 -7.90
CA ARG A 268 -18.67 -8.08 -9.25
C ARG A 268 -19.76 -7.01 -9.45
N ALA A 269 -19.61 -6.19 -10.49
CA ALA A 269 -20.62 -5.21 -10.85
C ALA A 269 -21.96 -5.91 -11.12
N LYS A 270 -23.03 -5.44 -10.47
CA LYS A 270 -24.39 -5.84 -10.84
C LYS A 270 -24.75 -5.00 -12.06
N THR A 271 -25.13 -5.65 -13.16
CA THR A 271 -25.61 -4.96 -14.37
C THR A 271 -26.98 -4.35 -14.08
N THR A 272 -26.98 -3.22 -13.39
CA THR A 272 -28.19 -2.43 -13.14
C THR A 272 -28.08 -1.16 -13.97
N SER A 273 -29.00 -0.99 -14.91
CA SER A 273 -29.24 0.24 -15.64
C SER A 273 -29.77 1.30 -14.67
N GLU A 274 -28.90 2.17 -14.16
CA GLU A 274 -29.36 3.33 -13.40
C GLU A 274 -30.00 4.33 -14.36
N HIS A 275 -31.31 4.54 -14.17
CA HIS A 275 -32.06 5.56 -14.88
C HIS A 275 -31.72 6.92 -14.27
N GLY A 276 -30.89 7.68 -14.98
CA GLY A 276 -30.69 9.10 -14.65
C GLY A 276 -31.92 9.89 -15.08
N ASP A 277 -32.63 10.47 -14.12
CA ASP A 277 -33.68 11.47 -14.37
C ASP A 277 -33.04 12.68 -15.06
N SER A 278 -33.19 12.73 -16.37
CA SER A 278 -32.61 13.75 -17.23
C SER A 278 -33.65 14.08 -18.29
N ASP A 279 -33.98 15.37 -18.39
CA ASP A 279 -34.86 15.96 -19.42
C ASP A 279 -34.38 15.70 -20.87
N ARG A 280 -33.18 15.11 -21.03
CA ARG A 280 -32.62 14.70 -22.33
C ARG A 280 -32.92 13.23 -22.57
N GLU A 281 -33.71 12.95 -23.60
CA GLU A 281 -33.87 11.61 -24.16
C GLU A 281 -32.58 11.20 -24.89
N PHE A 282 -32.04 10.05 -24.50
CA PHE A 282 -30.92 9.42 -25.18
C PHE A 282 -31.43 8.23 -25.99
N HIS A 283 -30.86 7.93 -27.16
CA HIS A 283 -31.26 6.78 -28.00
C HIS A 283 -30.27 5.62 -27.96
N HIS A 284 -29.23 5.71 -27.14
CA HIS A 284 -28.15 4.74 -27.07
C HIS A 284 -27.71 4.51 -25.62
N GLN A 285 -27.06 3.39 -25.37
CA GLN A 285 -26.33 3.09 -24.13
C GLN A 285 -24.83 3.32 -24.29
N TRP A 286 -24.11 3.66 -23.23
CA TRP A 286 -22.65 3.71 -23.21
C TRP A 286 -22.08 3.36 -21.83
N ILE A 287 -20.84 2.87 -21.78
CA ILE A 287 -20.14 2.60 -20.52
C ILE A 287 -19.57 3.91 -19.98
N VAL A 288 -20.02 4.30 -18.80
CA VAL A 288 -19.35 5.33 -17.99
C VAL A 288 -18.18 4.65 -17.27
N ARG A 289 -16.95 5.11 -17.52
CA ARG A 289 -15.75 4.62 -16.82
C ARG A 289 -15.80 5.01 -15.34
N GLY A 290 -15.13 4.21 -14.51
CA GLY A 290 -15.03 4.50 -13.09
C GLY A 290 -14.27 5.81 -12.84
N HIS A 291 -14.71 6.58 -11.85
CA HIS A 291 -14.13 7.89 -11.54
C HIS A 291 -14.37 8.28 -10.08
N TRP A 292 -13.55 9.19 -9.57
CA TRP A 292 -13.77 9.81 -8.26
C TRP A 292 -14.79 10.93 -8.35
N ARG A 293 -15.73 10.95 -7.42
CA ARG A 293 -16.64 12.06 -7.18
C ARG A 293 -16.33 12.67 -5.80
N GLN A 294 -16.16 13.98 -5.75
CA GLN A 294 -16.12 14.72 -4.49
C GLN A 294 -17.53 14.84 -3.92
N GLN A 295 -17.89 13.94 -3.00
CA GLN A 295 -19.21 13.86 -2.39
C GLN A 295 -19.28 14.80 -1.18
N TRP A 296 -20.28 15.67 -1.14
CA TRP A 296 -20.58 16.49 0.05
C TRP A 296 -21.19 15.63 1.17
N TYR A 297 -20.67 15.77 2.39
CA TYR A 297 -21.20 15.15 3.62
C TYR A 297 -21.72 16.24 4.57
N PRO A 298 -23.03 16.55 4.56
CA PRO A 298 -23.61 17.67 5.31
C PRO A 298 -23.35 17.63 6.82
N SER A 299 -23.40 16.44 7.43
CA SER A 299 -23.17 16.26 8.87
C SER A 299 -21.74 16.59 9.31
N ARG A 300 -20.79 16.58 8.37
CA ARG A 300 -19.37 16.83 8.62
C ARG A 300 -18.89 18.16 8.02
N GLY A 301 -19.68 18.77 7.14
CA GLY A 301 -19.28 20.01 6.47
C GLY A 301 -18.08 19.85 5.53
N VAL A 302 -17.83 18.65 4.98
CA VAL A 302 -16.67 18.38 4.11
C VAL A 302 -17.02 17.61 2.83
N HIS A 303 -16.22 17.80 1.78
CA HIS A 303 -16.22 16.94 0.60
C HIS A 303 -15.25 15.78 0.78
N ARG A 304 -15.66 14.56 0.40
CA ARG A 304 -14.82 13.36 0.44
C ARG A 304 -14.83 12.64 -0.91
N PRO A 305 -13.69 12.07 -1.36
CA PRO A 305 -13.65 11.25 -2.55
C PRO A 305 -14.45 9.95 -2.36
N VAL A 306 -15.37 9.69 -3.29
CA VAL A 306 -16.10 8.42 -3.40
C VAL A 306 -15.88 7.88 -4.82
N TRP A 307 -15.57 6.59 -4.92
CA TRP A 307 -15.39 5.92 -6.20
C TRP A 307 -16.74 5.53 -6.78
N ILE A 308 -17.03 6.05 -7.97
CA ILE A 308 -18.19 5.64 -8.76
C ILE A 308 -17.72 4.51 -9.66
N ALA A 309 -18.22 3.29 -9.42
CA ALA A 309 -17.88 2.13 -10.23
C ALA A 309 -18.36 2.31 -11.69
N PRO A 310 -17.68 1.67 -12.67
CA PRO A 310 -18.14 1.66 -14.04
C PRO A 310 -19.57 1.14 -14.16
N HIS A 311 -20.42 1.83 -14.93
CA HIS A 311 -21.82 1.47 -15.13
C HIS A 311 -22.30 1.85 -16.52
N ILE A 312 -23.42 1.26 -16.95
CA ILE A 312 -24.06 1.59 -18.22
C ILE A 312 -25.04 2.74 -17.99
N LYS A 313 -24.98 3.75 -18.87
CA LYS A 313 -25.93 4.87 -18.92
C LYS A 313 -26.68 4.86 -20.25
N GLY A 314 -27.94 5.29 -20.22
CA GLY A 314 -28.85 5.31 -21.38
C GLY A 314 -30.08 4.44 -21.15
N PRO A 315 -31.12 4.54 -22.01
CA PRO A 315 -32.35 3.77 -21.83
C PRO A 315 -32.08 2.28 -21.91
N GLU A 316 -32.82 1.50 -21.13
CA GLU A 316 -32.76 0.04 -21.20
C GLU A 316 -33.15 -0.45 -22.59
N GLY A 317 -32.36 -1.38 -23.15
CA GLY A 317 -32.59 -1.95 -24.47
C GLY A 317 -32.13 -1.09 -25.66
N ALA A 318 -31.62 0.13 -25.43
CA ALA A 318 -31.07 0.95 -26.50
C ALA A 318 -29.71 0.40 -27.00
N PRO A 319 -29.33 0.62 -28.28
CA PRO A 319 -28.06 0.14 -28.83
C PRO A 319 -26.84 0.68 -28.08
N MET A 320 -25.84 -0.17 -27.86
CA MET A 320 -24.60 0.21 -27.19
C MET A 320 -23.65 0.97 -28.12
N LEU A 321 -23.27 2.19 -27.74
CA LEU A 321 -22.24 2.98 -28.42
C LEU A 321 -20.85 2.41 -28.14
N GLY A 322 -20.11 2.10 -29.20
CA GLY A 322 -18.69 1.76 -29.13
C GLY A 322 -18.37 0.33 -28.65
N GLY A 323 -19.33 -0.61 -28.66
CA GLY A 323 -19.07 -2.01 -28.33
C GLY A 323 -19.08 -2.93 -29.56
N GLU A 324 -17.94 -3.54 -29.89
CA GLU A 324 -17.97 -4.86 -30.54
C GLU A 324 -18.65 -5.85 -29.59
N LYS A 325 -19.58 -6.66 -30.13
CA LYS A 325 -20.25 -7.73 -29.38
C LYS A 325 -19.21 -8.77 -28.97
N VAL A 326 -18.77 -8.77 -27.72
CA VAL A 326 -18.00 -9.90 -27.18
C VAL A 326 -19.00 -10.99 -26.78
N HIS A 327 -19.14 -12.01 -27.63
CA HIS A 327 -19.84 -13.24 -27.28
C HIS A 327 -19.02 -13.98 -26.21
N ALA A 328 -19.47 -13.93 -24.95
CA ALA A 328 -18.92 -14.78 -23.90
C ALA A 328 -19.26 -16.24 -24.23
N TRP A 329 -18.25 -17.00 -24.67
CA TRP A 329 -18.33 -18.46 -24.74
C TRP A 329 -18.35 -19.01 -23.32
N VAL A 330 -19.48 -19.63 -22.94
CA VAL A 330 -19.54 -20.48 -21.76
C VAL A 330 -18.79 -21.77 -22.11
N ARG A 331 -17.77 -22.12 -21.32
CA ARG A 331 -17.11 -23.42 -21.36
C ARG A 331 -17.44 -24.20 -20.10
#